data_AF-A0A258QIW8-F1
#
_entry.id   AF-A0A258QIW8-F1
#
_cell.length_a   1.000
_cell.length_b   1.000
_cell.length_c   1.000
_cell.angle_alpha   90.00
_cell.angle_beta   90.00
_cell.angle_gamma   90.00
#
_symmetry.space_group_name_H-M   'P 1'
#
loop_
_entity.id
_entity.type
_entity.pdbx_description
1 polymer ?
#
loop_
_entity_poly.entity_id
_entity_poly.type
_entity_poly.pdbx_seq_one_letter_code
_entity_poly.pdbx_strand_id
1 'polypeptide(L)'
;MINPSEISNLIKQRIENFDQSADVQTVGTIVSVSDGILRIHGLNDVMLGEMVELPGGGFAVAMNLERDSVGAIVLGGYDHLREGDQVKCTQRILEVPVGKELLGRVVNTLGQPIDGKGDIPAKMTAAIEKIAPGVIERQSVDQPLLTGIKALDAMVPIGRGQRELIIGDRQTGKTAVAIDAIINQKGKGVYCVYVAIGQKASAIANVVRKLEEYGALEYTIIVAATASDPAAMQYLAAYAGCTMGEYFRDRGMDALIVYDDLTKQAWAYRQISLLLRRPPGREAYPGDVFYLHSRLLERASRVNADYVSEFTKGEVQGKTGSLTALPIIETQGGDVSAFVPTNVISIT
;
A
#
# COMPACT_ATOMS: atom_id res chain seq x y z
N MET A 1 3.31 -31.30 17.40
CA MET A 1 2.10 -32.11 17.15
C MET A 1 0.90 -31.19 17.29
N ILE A 2 0.08 -31.09 16.25
CA ILE A 2 -1.12 -30.25 16.23
C ILE A 2 -2.19 -30.99 17.05
N ASN A 3 -2.74 -30.35 18.08
CA ASN A 3 -3.76 -30.97 18.95
C ASN A 3 -5.14 -30.92 18.25
N PRO A 4 -5.75 -32.05 17.87
CA PRO A 4 -7.01 -32.07 17.12
C PRO A 4 -8.16 -31.37 17.87
N SER A 5 -8.08 -31.38 19.19
CA SER A 5 -9.05 -30.78 20.11
C SER A 5 -9.14 -29.26 19.97
N GLU A 6 -8.00 -28.58 19.78
CA GLU A 6 -7.94 -27.11 19.61
C GLU A 6 -8.57 -26.68 18.29
N ILE A 7 -8.29 -27.40 17.20
CA ILE A 7 -8.89 -27.15 15.89
C ILE A 7 -10.40 -27.34 15.95
N SER A 8 -10.87 -28.42 16.59
CA SER A 8 -12.31 -28.70 16.72
C SER A 8 -13.04 -27.60 17.49
N ASN A 9 -12.43 -27.09 18.56
CA ASN A 9 -13.00 -25.99 19.35
C ASN A 9 -13.01 -24.66 18.59
N LEU A 10 -11.96 -24.38 17.82
CA LEU A 10 -11.86 -23.16 17.01
C LEU A 10 -12.90 -23.15 15.88
N ILE A 11 -13.13 -24.31 15.25
CA ILE A 11 -14.20 -24.49 14.25
C ILE A 11 -15.58 -24.36 14.90
N LYS A 12 -15.81 -24.99 16.07
CA LYS A 12 -17.07 -24.85 16.81
C LYS A 12 -17.39 -23.39 17.15
N GLN A 13 -16.41 -22.64 17.68
CA GLN A 13 -16.61 -21.21 17.98
C GLN A 13 -16.94 -20.39 16.73
N ARG A 14 -16.36 -20.70 15.56
CA ARG A 14 -16.71 -20.01 14.31
C ARG A 14 -18.14 -20.33 13.84
N ILE A 15 -18.62 -21.56 14.06
CA ILE A 15 -19.99 -21.95 13.72
C ILE A 15 -21.00 -21.34 14.70
N GLU A 16 -20.69 -21.33 16.00
CA GLU A 16 -21.54 -20.72 17.04
C GLU A 16 -21.69 -19.20 16.87
N ASN A 17 -20.64 -18.53 16.38
CA ASN A 17 -20.66 -17.09 16.10
C ASN A 17 -21.12 -16.74 14.66
N PHE A 18 -21.62 -17.72 13.89
CA PHE A 18 -22.10 -17.47 12.52
C PHE A 18 -23.53 -16.91 12.56
N ASP A 19 -23.64 -15.59 12.47
CA ASP A 19 -24.92 -14.89 12.46
C ASP A 19 -25.56 -14.96 11.06
N GLN A 20 -26.73 -15.58 10.93
CA GLN A 20 -27.50 -15.62 9.67
C GLN A 20 -28.39 -14.38 9.56
N SER A 21 -27.80 -13.22 9.28
CA SER A 21 -28.57 -12.05 8.85
C SER A 21 -28.75 -12.08 7.33
N ALA A 22 -29.99 -11.90 6.86
CA ALA A 22 -30.28 -11.71 5.44
C ALA A 22 -30.01 -10.24 5.11
N ASP A 23 -28.87 -9.95 4.50
CA ASP A 23 -28.49 -8.60 4.11
C ASP A 23 -28.90 -8.33 2.65
N VAL A 24 -29.51 -7.18 2.39
CA VAL A 24 -29.94 -6.78 1.04
C VAL A 24 -28.71 -6.23 0.31
N GLN A 25 -28.05 -7.08 -0.46
CA GLN A 25 -26.88 -6.69 -1.25
C GLN A 25 -27.25 -6.43 -2.71
N THR A 26 -26.74 -5.33 -3.26
CA THR A 26 -26.87 -5.03 -4.69
C THR A 26 -25.98 -5.99 -5.49
N VAL A 27 -26.59 -6.70 -6.44
CA VAL A 27 -25.92 -7.70 -7.28
C VAL A 27 -25.75 -7.17 -8.69
N GLY A 28 -24.61 -7.50 -9.30
CA GLY A 28 -24.30 -7.23 -10.69
C GLY A 28 -23.96 -8.51 -11.44
N THR A 29 -23.83 -8.41 -12.76
CA THR A 29 -23.42 -9.51 -13.61
C THR A 29 -22.23 -9.09 -14.46
N ILE A 30 -21.20 -9.93 -14.53
CA ILE A 30 -20.03 -9.69 -15.39
C ILE A 30 -20.48 -9.80 -16.85
N VAL A 31 -20.27 -8.72 -17.61
CA VAL A 31 -20.51 -8.64 -19.06
C VAL A 31 -19.26 -9.01 -19.84
N SER A 32 -18.07 -8.68 -19.33
CA SER A 32 -16.81 -9.06 -19.98
C SER A 32 -15.65 -9.08 -19.00
N VAL A 33 -14.69 -9.96 -19.26
CA VAL A 33 -13.39 -10.06 -18.57
C VAL A 33 -12.28 -9.88 -19.61
N SER A 34 -11.41 -8.89 -19.44
CA SER A 34 -10.25 -8.68 -20.32
C SER A 34 -9.07 -8.15 -19.51
N ASP A 35 -7.94 -8.86 -19.53
CA ASP A 35 -6.66 -8.42 -18.92
C ASP A 35 -6.80 -7.94 -17.46
N GLY A 36 -7.64 -8.62 -16.67
CA GLY A 36 -7.90 -8.26 -15.27
C GLY A 36 -8.90 -7.11 -15.06
N ILE A 37 -9.54 -6.62 -16.12
CA ILE A 37 -10.64 -5.65 -16.07
C ILE A 37 -11.97 -6.35 -16.29
N LEU A 38 -12.91 -6.03 -15.40
CA LEU A 38 -14.30 -6.44 -15.47
C LEU A 38 -15.15 -5.29 -15.96
N ARG A 39 -16.08 -5.59 -16.86
CA ARG A 39 -17.25 -4.75 -17.11
C ARG A 39 -18.44 -5.43 -16.47
N ILE A 40 -19.09 -4.75 -15.55
CA ILE A 40 -20.20 -5.28 -14.76
C ILE A 40 -21.46 -4.49 -15.11
N HIS A 41 -22.58 -5.17 -15.33
CA HIS A 41 -23.90 -4.55 -15.47
C HIS A 41 -24.67 -4.68 -14.15
N GLY A 42 -25.41 -3.64 -13.77
CA GLY A 42 -26.07 -3.54 -12.46
C GLY A 42 -25.19 -2.80 -11.45
N LEU A 43 -25.20 -3.24 -10.19
CA LEU A 43 -24.51 -2.55 -9.07
C LEU A 43 -24.88 -1.07 -8.96
N ASN A 44 -26.18 -0.74 -9.02
CA ASN A 44 -26.68 0.64 -9.08
C ASN A 44 -26.20 1.53 -7.90
N ASP A 45 -25.93 0.92 -6.75
CA ASP A 45 -25.55 1.61 -5.52
C ASP A 45 -24.03 1.59 -5.28
N VAL A 46 -23.22 1.10 -6.23
CA VAL A 46 -21.76 1.00 -6.04
C VAL A 46 -21.12 2.37 -6.02
N MET A 47 -20.19 2.55 -5.09
CA MET A 47 -19.38 3.76 -4.98
C MET A 47 -18.05 3.61 -5.71
N LEU A 48 -17.51 4.74 -6.17
CA LEU A 48 -16.16 4.77 -6.73
C LEU A 48 -15.14 4.35 -5.66
N GLY A 49 -14.29 3.36 -5.96
CA GLY A 49 -13.32 2.82 -5.01
C GLY A 49 -13.89 1.76 -4.06
N GLU A 50 -15.15 1.36 -4.23
CA GLU A 50 -15.75 0.27 -3.45
C GLU A 50 -15.19 -1.10 -3.87
N MET A 51 -15.04 -1.99 -2.90
CA MET A 51 -14.76 -3.39 -3.16
C MET A 51 -16.01 -4.11 -3.68
N VAL A 52 -15.83 -4.86 -4.75
CA VAL A 52 -16.82 -5.75 -5.33
C VAL A 52 -16.37 -7.19 -5.07
N GLU A 53 -17.19 -7.97 -4.40
CA GLU A 53 -16.94 -9.39 -4.16
C GLU A 53 -17.19 -10.19 -5.44
N LEU A 54 -16.20 -11.00 -5.80
CA LEU A 54 -16.20 -11.86 -6.98
C LEU A 54 -16.57 -13.30 -6.59
N PRO A 55 -17.10 -14.10 -7.53
CA PRO A 55 -17.30 -15.52 -7.28
C PRO A 55 -15.97 -16.19 -6.87
N GLY A 56 -16.04 -17.10 -5.89
CA GLY A 56 -14.84 -17.74 -5.35
C GLY A 56 -14.09 -16.94 -4.28
N GLY A 57 -14.64 -15.80 -3.83
CA GLY A 57 -14.10 -15.01 -2.71
C GLY A 57 -12.97 -14.05 -3.09
N GLY A 58 -12.76 -13.81 -4.38
CA GLY A 58 -11.88 -12.75 -4.87
C GLY A 58 -12.51 -11.36 -4.70
N PHE A 59 -11.72 -10.32 -4.88
CA PHE A 59 -12.21 -8.94 -4.85
C PHE A 59 -11.84 -8.20 -6.14
N ALA A 60 -12.66 -7.24 -6.52
CA ALA A 60 -12.33 -6.21 -7.49
C ALA A 60 -12.57 -4.82 -6.90
N VAL A 61 -11.99 -3.77 -7.50
CA VAL A 61 -12.26 -2.38 -7.13
C VAL A 61 -12.99 -1.68 -8.25
N ALA A 62 -14.11 -1.03 -7.93
CA ALA A 62 -14.85 -0.20 -8.87
C ALA A 62 -14.05 1.08 -9.20
N MET A 63 -13.73 1.29 -10.48
CA MET A 63 -12.83 2.35 -10.95
C MET A 63 -13.49 3.33 -11.92
N ASN A 64 -14.51 2.89 -12.65
CA ASN A 64 -15.32 3.74 -13.52
C ASN A 64 -16.80 3.41 -13.29
N LEU A 65 -17.62 4.44 -13.13
CA LEU A 65 -19.08 4.33 -13.07
C LEU A 65 -19.64 4.94 -14.35
N GLU A 66 -19.96 4.09 -15.32
CA GLU A 66 -20.65 4.51 -16.55
C GLU A 66 -22.16 4.45 -16.33
N ARG A 67 -22.94 4.98 -17.29
CA ARG A 67 -24.40 5.04 -17.17
C ARG A 67 -25.05 3.67 -17.00
N ASP A 68 -24.54 2.68 -17.74
CA ASP A 68 -25.13 1.34 -17.83
C ASP A 68 -24.13 0.23 -17.44
N SER A 69 -22.92 0.60 -17.00
CA SER A 69 -21.91 -0.38 -16.61
C SER A 69 -20.89 0.17 -15.60
N VAL A 70 -20.28 -0.75 -14.85
CA VAL A 70 -19.22 -0.46 -13.88
C VAL A 70 -17.95 -1.12 -14.38
N GLY A 71 -16.90 -0.31 -14.55
CA GLY A 71 -15.56 -0.81 -14.82
C GLY A 71 -14.86 -1.11 -13.50
N ALA A 72 -14.49 -2.36 -13.27
CA ALA A 72 -13.80 -2.79 -12.05
C ALA A 72 -12.49 -3.52 -12.39
N ILE A 73 -11.52 -3.47 -11.48
CA ILE A 73 -10.22 -4.14 -11.66
C ILE A 73 -10.08 -5.25 -10.63
N VAL A 74 -9.75 -6.46 -11.09
CA VAL A 74 -9.58 -7.64 -10.24
C VAL A 74 -8.32 -7.54 -9.39
N LEU A 75 -8.47 -7.85 -8.09
CA LEU A 75 -7.41 -7.91 -7.10
C LEU A 75 -6.97 -9.36 -6.90
N GLY A 76 -6.17 -9.87 -7.83
CA GLY A 76 -5.66 -11.25 -7.81
C GLY A 76 -5.84 -11.96 -9.15
N GLY A 77 -5.86 -13.30 -9.11
CA GLY A 77 -6.07 -14.11 -10.31
C GLY A 77 -7.49 -13.92 -10.88
N TYR A 78 -7.61 -13.75 -12.19
CA TYR A 78 -8.89 -13.52 -12.88
C TYR A 78 -9.26 -14.63 -13.87
N ASP A 79 -8.39 -15.62 -14.11
CA ASP A 79 -8.58 -16.66 -15.14
C ASP A 79 -9.83 -17.54 -14.94
N HIS A 80 -10.34 -17.59 -13.71
CA HIS A 80 -11.52 -18.39 -13.37
C HIS A 80 -12.85 -17.64 -13.60
N LEU A 81 -12.80 -16.32 -13.80
CA LEU A 81 -13.99 -15.47 -13.96
C LEU A 81 -14.54 -15.58 -15.38
N ARG A 82 -15.87 -15.58 -15.51
CA ARG A 82 -16.57 -15.72 -16.79
C ARG A 82 -17.66 -14.67 -16.93
N GLU A 83 -18.03 -14.40 -18.18
CA GLU A 83 -19.24 -13.66 -18.49
C GLU A 83 -20.46 -14.39 -17.91
N GLY A 84 -21.40 -13.63 -17.34
CA GLY A 84 -22.58 -14.14 -16.65
C GLY A 84 -22.39 -14.40 -15.16
N ASP A 85 -21.15 -14.37 -14.65
CA ASP A 85 -20.89 -14.53 -13.21
C ASP A 85 -21.51 -13.37 -12.40
N GLN A 86 -22.06 -13.71 -11.24
CA GLN A 86 -22.62 -12.74 -10.31
C GLN A 86 -21.54 -12.13 -9.42
N VAL A 87 -21.63 -10.83 -9.22
CA VAL A 87 -20.75 -10.06 -8.34
C VAL A 87 -21.58 -9.24 -7.37
N LYS A 88 -21.03 -8.93 -6.20
CA LYS A 88 -21.77 -8.27 -5.12
C LYS A 88 -21.07 -7.02 -4.64
N CYS A 89 -21.83 -5.97 -4.39
CA CYS A 89 -21.36 -4.79 -3.67
C CYS A 89 -21.09 -5.15 -2.22
N THR A 90 -19.94 -4.71 -1.69
CA THR A 90 -19.62 -4.89 -0.27
C THR A 90 -19.97 -3.67 0.58
N GLN A 91 -20.28 -2.52 -0.06
CA GLN A 91 -20.42 -1.20 0.56
C GLN A 91 -19.20 -0.75 1.38
N ARG A 92 -18.06 -1.41 1.19
CA ARG A 92 -16.82 -1.11 1.86
C ARG A 92 -15.82 -0.59 0.85
N ILE A 93 -15.24 0.57 1.18
CA ILE A 93 -14.05 1.05 0.48
C ILE A 93 -12.92 0.05 0.73
N LEU A 94 -11.99 -0.08 -0.20
CA LEU A 94 -10.85 -0.97 -0.03
C LEU A 94 -10.09 -0.65 1.26
N GLU A 95 -10.05 -1.64 2.15
CA GLU A 95 -9.42 -1.59 3.46
C GLU A 95 -8.32 -2.64 3.55
N VAL A 96 -7.28 -2.32 4.31
CA VAL A 96 -6.19 -3.25 4.64
C VAL A 96 -6.05 -3.39 6.15
N PRO A 97 -5.62 -4.56 6.65
CA PRO A 97 -5.26 -4.70 8.06
C PRO A 97 -4.15 -3.71 8.41
N VAL A 98 -4.24 -3.14 9.61
CA VAL A 98 -3.24 -2.24 10.20
C VAL A 98 -2.99 -2.64 11.65
N GLY A 99 -1.77 -2.41 12.13
CA GLY A 99 -1.41 -2.77 13.51
C GLY A 99 0.04 -3.15 13.68
N LYS A 100 0.45 -3.29 14.94
CA LYS A 100 1.79 -3.80 15.31
C LYS A 100 1.92 -5.29 15.00
N GLU A 101 0.80 -6.00 14.87
CA GLU A 101 0.71 -7.42 14.54
C GLU A 101 1.28 -7.76 13.15
N LEU A 102 1.42 -6.75 12.28
CA LEU A 102 2.02 -6.89 10.94
C LEU A 102 3.56 -6.84 10.96
N LEU A 103 4.18 -6.42 12.07
CA LEU A 103 5.64 -6.28 12.15
C LEU A 103 6.32 -7.65 12.00
N GLY A 104 7.37 -7.71 11.18
CA GLY A 104 8.08 -8.94 10.86
C GLY A 104 7.38 -9.87 9.87
N ARG A 105 6.26 -9.43 9.30
CA ARG A 105 5.47 -10.17 8.31
C ARG A 105 5.71 -9.66 6.90
N VAL A 106 5.60 -10.59 5.94
CA VAL A 106 5.51 -10.27 4.52
C VAL A 106 4.06 -10.47 4.08
N VAL A 107 3.44 -9.40 3.58
CA VAL A 107 2.03 -9.38 3.17
C VAL A 107 1.90 -8.98 1.71
N ASN A 108 0.83 -9.42 1.05
CA ASN A 108 0.44 -8.91 -0.26
C ASN A 108 -0.24 -7.53 -0.14
N THR A 109 -0.64 -6.94 -1.27
CA THR A 109 -1.32 -5.63 -1.30
C THR A 109 -2.63 -5.58 -0.50
N LEU A 110 -3.30 -6.71 -0.30
CA LEU A 110 -4.53 -6.81 0.50
C LEU A 110 -4.25 -7.04 1.99
N GLY A 111 -2.98 -7.09 2.39
CA GLY A 111 -2.54 -7.34 3.76
C GLY A 111 -2.63 -8.82 4.18
N GLN A 112 -2.82 -9.74 3.23
CA GLN A 112 -2.81 -11.18 3.50
C GLN A 112 -1.35 -11.68 3.60
N PRO A 113 -1.02 -12.55 4.57
CA PRO A 113 0.34 -13.06 4.72
C PRO A 113 0.76 -13.95 3.56
N ILE A 114 1.98 -13.74 3.06
CA ILE A 114 2.60 -14.54 1.99
C ILE A 114 3.96 -15.13 2.40
N ASP A 115 4.33 -15.00 3.68
CA ASP A 115 5.58 -15.52 4.26
C ASP A 115 5.48 -16.97 4.77
N GLY A 116 4.30 -17.60 4.71
CA GLY A 116 4.08 -18.95 5.23
C GLY A 116 4.10 -19.08 6.76
N LYS A 117 4.12 -17.95 7.51
CA LYS A 117 4.13 -17.95 8.99
C LYS A 117 2.73 -18.04 9.62
N GLY A 118 1.72 -18.42 8.84
CA GLY A 118 0.32 -18.50 9.26
C GLY A 118 -0.42 -17.16 9.22
N ASP A 119 -1.65 -17.13 9.72
CA ASP A 119 -2.51 -15.94 9.66
C ASP A 119 -1.97 -14.78 10.53
N ILE A 120 -2.38 -13.56 10.21
CA ILE A 120 -2.07 -12.36 11.01
C ILE A 120 -3.32 -12.01 11.81
N PRO A 121 -3.29 -12.04 13.16
CA PRO A 121 -4.43 -11.68 13.99
C PRO A 121 -4.56 -10.15 14.10
N ALA A 122 -4.69 -9.46 12.95
CA ALA A 122 -4.86 -8.02 12.90
C ALA A 122 -6.22 -7.62 13.48
N LYS A 123 -6.21 -6.66 14.41
CA LYS A 123 -7.42 -6.22 15.15
C LYS A 123 -8.15 -5.07 14.47
N MET A 124 -7.45 -4.33 13.61
CA MET A 124 -7.93 -3.12 12.99
C MET A 124 -7.71 -3.18 11.48
N THR A 125 -8.61 -2.55 10.75
CA THR A 125 -8.46 -2.25 9.32
C THR A 125 -8.52 -0.75 9.12
N ALA A 126 -7.98 -0.28 8.00
CA ALA A 126 -8.12 1.11 7.59
C ALA A 126 -8.21 1.22 6.06
N ALA A 127 -8.99 2.19 5.59
CA ALA A 127 -9.15 2.46 4.17
C ALA A 127 -7.81 2.85 3.53
N ILE A 128 -7.52 2.33 2.33
CA ILE A 128 -6.26 2.64 1.66
C ILE A 128 -6.22 4.05 1.05
N GLU A 129 -7.39 4.57 0.68
CA GLU A 129 -7.58 5.90 0.11
C GLU A 129 -8.00 6.83 1.25
N LYS A 130 -7.12 7.78 1.57
CA LYS A 130 -7.31 8.77 2.62
C LYS A 130 -6.73 10.11 2.19
N ILE A 131 -7.34 11.17 2.68
CA ILE A 131 -6.81 12.52 2.54
C ILE A 131 -5.66 12.67 3.55
N ALA A 132 -4.56 13.28 3.11
CA ALA A 132 -3.43 13.57 3.96
C ALA A 132 -3.77 14.60 5.06
N PRO A 133 -3.03 14.63 6.18
CA PRO A 133 -3.21 15.66 7.19
C PRO A 133 -3.12 17.07 6.60
N GLY A 134 -4.08 17.91 6.99
CA GLY A 134 -4.21 19.30 6.58
C GLY A 134 -3.08 20.18 7.14
N VAL A 135 -2.97 21.41 6.61
CA VAL A 135 -1.87 22.33 6.97
C VAL A 135 -1.79 22.63 8.47
N ILE A 136 -2.95 22.78 9.14
CA ILE A 136 -3.03 23.08 10.58
C ILE A 136 -2.62 21.87 11.44
N GLU A 137 -2.84 20.66 10.95
CA GLU A 137 -2.54 19.41 11.66
C GLU A 137 -1.04 19.06 11.60
N ARG A 138 -0.29 19.69 10.68
CA ARG A 138 1.14 19.43 10.48
C ARG A 138 2.01 20.17 11.49
N GLN A 139 3.19 19.61 11.73
CA GLN A 139 4.27 20.25 12.46
C GLN A 139 5.56 20.25 11.63
N SER A 140 6.39 21.28 11.79
CA SER A 140 7.71 21.33 11.17
C SER A 140 8.57 20.13 11.56
N VAL A 141 9.34 19.63 10.60
CA VAL A 141 10.28 18.54 10.80
C VAL A 141 11.51 19.07 11.56
N ASP A 142 11.71 18.60 12.80
CA ASP A 142 12.80 19.06 13.68
C ASP A 142 13.69 17.92 14.23
N GLN A 143 13.36 16.66 13.93
CA GLN A 143 14.07 15.48 14.44
C GLN A 143 14.77 14.75 13.29
N PRO A 144 16.05 14.35 13.45
CA PRO A 144 16.78 13.64 12.40
C PRO A 144 16.31 12.18 12.28
N LEU A 145 16.31 11.68 11.04
CA LEU A 145 16.25 10.27 10.69
C LEU A 145 17.59 9.90 10.05
N LEU A 146 18.47 9.31 10.84
CA LEU A 146 19.81 8.95 10.38
C LEU A 146 19.75 7.71 9.50
N THR A 147 20.36 7.76 8.31
CA THR A 147 20.47 6.64 7.37
C THR A 147 21.63 5.71 7.73
N GLY A 148 22.66 6.22 8.42
CA GLY A 148 23.89 5.48 8.71
C GLY A 148 24.92 5.60 7.58
N ILE A 149 24.58 6.31 6.51
CA ILE A 149 25.46 6.58 5.38
C ILE A 149 26.04 7.98 5.55
N LYS A 150 27.35 8.06 5.84
CA LYS A 150 28.05 9.33 6.10
C LYS A 150 27.81 10.41 5.04
N ALA A 151 27.80 10.01 3.76
CA ALA A 151 27.60 10.94 2.66
C ALA A 151 26.20 11.57 2.67
N LEU A 152 25.16 10.79 3.03
CA LEU A 152 23.79 11.28 3.11
C LEU A 152 23.59 12.08 4.40
N ASP A 153 23.92 11.48 5.56
CA ASP A 153 23.67 12.11 6.86
C ASP A 153 24.43 13.45 7.05
N ALA A 154 25.53 13.67 6.30
CA ALA A 154 26.29 14.92 6.34
C ALA A 154 25.87 15.96 5.29
N MET A 155 25.51 15.54 4.07
CA MET A 155 25.24 16.46 2.95
C MET A 155 23.76 16.67 2.66
N VAL A 156 22.94 15.63 2.87
CA VAL A 156 21.50 15.61 2.58
C VAL A 156 20.78 14.99 3.79
N PRO A 157 20.70 15.72 4.92
CA PRO A 157 20.08 15.19 6.14
C PRO A 157 18.58 14.96 5.93
N ILE A 158 18.10 13.82 6.42
CA ILE A 158 16.69 13.42 6.34
C ILE A 158 16.06 13.59 7.72
N GLY A 159 14.88 14.21 7.79
CA GLY A 159 14.13 14.38 9.02
C GLY A 159 12.91 13.45 9.16
N ARG A 160 12.44 13.29 10.41
CA ARG A 160 11.23 12.54 10.75
C ARG A 160 9.96 13.26 10.25
N GLY A 161 9.32 12.69 9.24
CA GLY A 161 8.20 13.28 8.49
C GLY A 161 8.58 13.92 7.14
N GLN A 162 9.86 13.84 6.73
CA GLN A 162 10.33 14.32 5.42
C GLN A 162 10.03 13.30 4.30
N ARG A 163 10.02 13.77 3.06
CA ARG A 163 10.01 12.95 1.85
C ARG A 163 11.33 13.17 1.13
N GLU A 164 12.10 12.12 0.91
CA GLU A 164 13.42 12.24 0.28
C GLU A 164 13.55 11.24 -0.88
N LEU A 165 13.65 11.77 -2.09
CA LEU A 165 13.69 10.98 -3.32
C LEU A 165 15.04 10.29 -3.53
N ILE A 166 15.03 8.97 -3.70
CA ILE A 166 16.19 8.20 -4.17
C ILE A 166 16.02 7.93 -5.67
N ILE A 167 16.72 8.71 -6.49
CA ILE A 167 16.63 8.63 -7.95
C ILE A 167 17.93 8.13 -8.57
N GLY A 168 17.83 7.31 -9.61
CA GLY A 168 18.97 6.93 -10.45
C GLY A 168 18.71 5.72 -11.33
N ASP A 169 19.70 5.37 -12.14
CA ASP A 169 19.63 4.27 -13.10
C ASP A 169 19.59 2.89 -12.44
N ARG A 170 19.37 1.86 -13.25
CA ARG A 170 19.45 0.47 -12.80
C ARG A 170 20.81 0.18 -12.16
N GLN A 171 20.80 -0.62 -11.10
CA GLN A 171 22.00 -1.14 -10.43
C GLN A 171 22.93 -0.06 -9.82
N THR A 172 22.41 1.11 -9.45
CA THR A 172 23.17 2.19 -8.79
C THR A 172 23.15 2.16 -7.26
N GLY A 173 22.61 1.10 -6.65
CA GLY A 173 22.58 0.95 -5.18
C GLY A 173 21.36 1.55 -4.47
N LYS A 174 20.32 2.01 -5.20
CA LYS A 174 19.11 2.62 -4.61
C LYS A 174 18.47 1.79 -3.50
N THR A 175 18.22 0.51 -3.77
CA THR A 175 17.65 -0.43 -2.79
C THR A 175 18.60 -0.68 -1.61
N ALA A 176 19.92 -0.68 -1.82
CA ALA A 176 20.88 -0.83 -0.75
C ALA A 176 20.83 0.36 0.22
N VAL A 177 20.82 1.59 -0.31
CA VAL A 177 20.66 2.81 0.49
C VAL A 177 19.39 2.77 1.34
N ALA A 178 18.27 2.35 0.75
CA ALA A 178 17.00 2.28 1.46
C ALA A 178 16.97 1.20 2.56
N ILE A 179 17.55 0.02 2.29
CA ILE A 179 17.65 -1.07 3.28
C ILE A 179 18.61 -0.69 4.42
N ASP A 180 19.75 -0.06 4.11
CA ASP A 180 20.70 0.42 5.12
C ASP A 180 20.03 1.45 6.03
N ALA A 181 19.20 2.35 5.47
CA ALA A 181 18.40 3.27 6.25
C ALA A 181 17.43 2.55 7.21
N ILE A 182 16.75 1.48 6.75
CA ILE A 182 15.89 0.65 7.62
C ILE A 182 16.70 -0.05 8.72
N ILE A 183 17.83 -0.67 8.37
CA ILE A 183 18.69 -1.38 9.34
C ILE A 183 19.20 -0.41 10.42
N ASN A 184 19.56 0.80 10.03
CA ASN A 184 20.05 1.82 10.95
C ASN A 184 18.96 2.34 11.92
N GLN A 185 17.68 2.00 11.74
CA GLN A 185 16.61 2.36 12.69
C GLN A 185 16.54 1.43 13.92
N LYS A 186 17.33 0.36 13.97
CA LYS A 186 17.36 -0.57 15.10
C LYS A 186 17.61 0.16 16.42
N GLY A 187 16.67 0.02 17.37
CA GLY A 187 16.74 0.66 18.68
C GLY A 187 16.44 2.16 18.71
N LYS A 188 16.04 2.79 17.59
CA LYS A 188 15.75 4.24 17.50
C LYS A 188 14.27 4.60 17.64
N GLY A 189 13.42 3.60 17.86
CA GLY A 189 11.97 3.78 18.03
C GLY A 189 11.23 4.16 16.74
N VAL A 190 11.81 3.86 15.57
CA VAL A 190 11.18 4.11 14.26
C VAL A 190 10.74 2.78 13.67
N TYR A 191 9.45 2.63 13.40
CA TYR A 191 8.90 1.46 12.70
C TYR A 191 9.14 1.59 11.20
N CYS A 192 9.29 0.49 10.48
CA CYS A 192 9.65 0.52 9.06
C CYS A 192 8.58 -0.19 8.22
N VAL A 193 8.38 0.30 7.00
CA VAL A 193 7.55 -0.33 5.98
C VAL A 193 8.35 -0.35 4.68
N TYR A 194 8.57 -1.53 4.11
CA TYR A 194 9.22 -1.69 2.81
C TYR A 194 8.19 -2.20 1.80
N VAL A 195 7.88 -1.38 0.80
CA VAL A 195 6.91 -1.70 -0.25
C VAL A 195 7.65 -2.07 -1.53
N ALA A 196 7.63 -3.34 -1.90
CA ALA A 196 8.17 -3.83 -3.16
C ALA A 196 7.08 -3.86 -4.23
N ILE A 197 7.27 -3.08 -5.29
CA ILE A 197 6.31 -2.88 -6.39
C ILE A 197 6.95 -3.37 -7.69
N GLY A 198 6.36 -4.38 -8.32
CA GLY A 198 6.83 -4.96 -9.58
C GLY A 198 8.26 -5.54 -9.51
N GLN A 199 8.74 -5.87 -8.31
CA GLN A 199 10.07 -6.47 -8.13
C GLN A 199 10.03 -7.98 -8.35
N LYS A 200 11.18 -8.57 -8.67
CA LYS A 200 11.31 -10.04 -8.77
C LYS A 200 11.14 -10.65 -7.38
N ALA A 201 10.39 -11.75 -7.27
CA ALA A 201 10.20 -12.46 -6.00
C ALA A 201 11.53 -12.83 -5.31
N SER A 202 12.54 -13.24 -6.10
CA SER A 202 13.88 -13.55 -5.59
C SER A 202 14.60 -12.33 -5.01
N ALA A 203 14.40 -11.14 -5.56
CA ALA A 203 14.97 -9.91 -5.02
C ALA A 203 14.33 -9.57 -3.68
N ILE A 204 13.00 -9.68 -3.57
CA ILE A 204 12.26 -9.46 -2.31
C ILE A 204 12.73 -10.44 -1.25
N ALA A 205 12.85 -11.73 -1.58
CA ALA A 205 13.36 -12.75 -0.65
C ALA A 205 14.79 -12.43 -0.15
N ASN A 206 15.63 -11.84 -1.00
CA ASN A 206 16.97 -11.38 -0.58
C ASN A 206 16.88 -10.21 0.41
N VAL A 207 15.97 -9.26 0.19
CA VAL A 207 15.72 -8.14 1.11
C VAL A 207 15.22 -8.65 2.46
N VAL A 208 14.21 -9.53 2.47
CA VAL A 208 13.66 -10.14 3.69
C VAL A 208 14.79 -10.81 4.49
N ARG A 209 15.59 -11.64 3.85
CA ARG A 209 16.71 -12.34 4.47
C ARG A 209 17.75 -11.39 5.03
N LYS A 210 18.06 -10.29 4.33
CA LYS A 210 19.00 -9.27 4.83
C LYS A 210 18.44 -8.56 6.04
N LEU A 211 17.18 -8.14 6.00
CA LEU A 211 16.53 -7.52 7.16
C LEU A 211 16.48 -8.48 8.36
N GLU A 212 16.28 -9.78 8.13
CA GLU A 212 16.33 -10.80 9.19
C GLU A 212 17.75 -10.97 9.76
N GLU A 213 18.77 -11.08 8.91
CA GLU A 213 20.19 -11.19 9.30
C GLU A 213 20.64 -10.06 10.23
N TYR A 214 20.21 -8.83 9.97
CA TYR A 214 20.55 -7.67 10.80
C TYR A 214 19.57 -7.44 11.97
N GLY A 215 18.53 -8.27 12.11
CA GLY A 215 17.47 -8.11 13.11
C GLY A 215 16.63 -6.85 12.92
N ALA A 216 16.51 -6.40 11.67
CA ALA A 216 15.67 -5.28 11.25
C ALA A 216 14.24 -5.70 10.90
N LEU A 217 14.03 -6.99 10.60
CA LEU A 217 12.72 -7.53 10.25
C LEU A 217 11.70 -7.36 11.40
N GLU A 218 12.12 -7.44 12.66
CA GLU A 218 11.25 -7.36 13.85
C GLU A 218 10.42 -6.07 13.95
N TYR A 219 10.91 -4.97 13.36
CA TYR A 219 10.21 -3.68 13.34
C TYR A 219 9.83 -3.24 11.92
N THR A 220 9.90 -4.15 10.95
CA THR A 220 9.61 -3.85 9.54
C THR A 220 8.41 -4.64 9.04
N ILE A 221 7.46 -3.97 8.39
CA ILE A 221 6.40 -4.59 7.59
C ILE A 221 6.87 -4.64 6.13
N ILE A 222 6.72 -5.77 5.45
CA ILE A 222 7.05 -5.87 4.02
C ILE A 222 5.75 -6.07 3.23
N VAL A 223 5.44 -5.12 2.36
CA VAL A 223 4.33 -5.23 1.41
C VAL A 223 4.91 -5.61 0.05
N ALA A 224 4.49 -6.75 -0.50
CA ALA A 224 5.03 -7.26 -1.75
C ALA A 224 3.92 -7.40 -2.80
N ALA A 225 4.10 -6.66 -3.90
CA ALA A 225 3.44 -6.88 -5.19
C ALA A 225 4.54 -7.16 -6.21
N THR A 226 4.75 -8.44 -6.52
CA THR A 226 5.78 -8.93 -7.43
C THR A 226 5.49 -8.58 -8.89
N ALA A 227 6.49 -8.71 -9.75
CA ALA A 227 6.33 -8.52 -11.20
C ALA A 227 5.30 -9.47 -11.85
N SER A 228 5.01 -10.61 -11.23
CA SER A 228 4.00 -11.57 -11.70
C SER A 228 2.59 -11.26 -11.20
N ASP A 229 2.44 -10.38 -10.21
CA ASP A 229 1.13 -10.00 -9.69
C ASP A 229 0.40 -9.08 -10.67
N PRO A 230 -0.95 -9.08 -10.68
CA PRO A 230 -1.74 -8.19 -11.52
C PRO A 230 -1.36 -6.72 -11.36
N ALA A 231 -1.51 -5.94 -12.43
CA ALA A 231 -1.23 -4.51 -12.42
C ALA A 231 -1.99 -3.78 -11.30
N ALA A 232 -3.21 -4.23 -10.96
CA ALA A 232 -4.01 -3.72 -9.84
C ALA A 232 -3.27 -3.79 -8.50
N MET A 233 -2.66 -4.94 -8.21
CA MET A 233 -1.92 -5.17 -6.97
C MET A 233 -0.66 -4.31 -6.91
N GLN A 234 0.05 -4.17 -8.03
CA GLN A 234 1.24 -3.32 -8.13
C GLN A 234 0.89 -1.83 -7.96
N TYR A 235 -0.21 -1.38 -8.57
CA TYR A 235 -0.72 -0.02 -8.41
C TYR A 235 -1.10 0.30 -6.95
N LEU A 236 -1.82 -0.60 -6.29
CA LEU A 236 -2.37 -0.35 -4.95
C LEU A 236 -1.37 -0.61 -3.80
N ALA A 237 -0.28 -1.34 -4.04
CA ALA A 237 0.70 -1.71 -3.01
C ALA A 237 1.26 -0.50 -2.25
N ALA A 238 1.54 0.61 -2.93
CA ALA A 238 2.04 1.82 -2.29
C ALA A 238 1.04 2.43 -1.31
N TYR A 239 -0.25 2.45 -1.66
CA TYR A 239 -1.31 2.96 -0.78
C TYR A 239 -1.55 2.03 0.42
N ALA A 240 -1.51 0.72 0.20
CA ALA A 240 -1.60 -0.27 1.28
C ALA A 240 -0.46 -0.08 2.29
N GLY A 241 0.79 -0.01 1.81
CA GLY A 241 1.96 0.23 2.66
C GLY A 241 1.90 1.57 3.38
N CYS A 242 1.49 2.64 2.69
CA CYS A 242 1.31 3.96 3.31
C CYS A 242 0.31 3.88 4.47
N THR A 243 -0.82 3.21 4.27
CA THR A 243 -1.87 3.03 5.28
C THR A 243 -1.37 2.25 6.51
N MET A 244 -0.52 1.24 6.30
CA MET A 244 0.15 0.53 7.40
C MET A 244 1.16 1.42 8.15
N GLY A 245 1.85 2.32 7.45
CA GLY A 245 2.75 3.31 8.05
C GLY A 245 2.01 4.38 8.86
N GLU A 246 0.87 4.86 8.34
CA GLU A 246 0.04 5.88 9.01
C GLU A 246 -0.49 5.41 10.36
N TYR A 247 -0.74 4.11 10.54
CA TYR A 247 -1.12 3.55 11.83
C TYR A 247 -0.20 4.01 12.97
N PHE A 248 1.11 4.08 12.71
CA PHE A 248 2.11 4.54 13.65
C PHE A 248 2.11 6.07 13.81
N ARG A 249 2.10 6.81 12.69
CA ARG A 249 2.03 8.28 12.67
C ARG A 249 0.85 8.79 13.49
N ASP A 250 -0.33 8.25 13.26
CA ASP A 250 -1.57 8.74 13.88
C ASP A 250 -1.65 8.41 15.38
N ARG A 251 -0.73 7.60 15.90
CA ARG A 251 -0.62 7.21 17.32
C ARG A 251 0.61 7.80 18.01
N GLY A 252 1.16 8.88 17.48
CA GLY A 252 2.30 9.57 18.06
C GLY A 252 3.59 8.74 18.03
N MET A 253 3.73 7.85 17.04
CA MET A 253 4.92 7.07 16.79
C MET A 253 5.56 7.51 15.46
N ASP A 254 6.82 7.16 15.27
CA ASP A 254 7.56 7.48 14.06
C ASP A 254 7.68 6.24 13.16
N ALA A 255 7.49 6.45 11.86
CA ALA A 255 7.63 5.42 10.85
C ALA A 255 8.46 5.89 9.65
N LEU A 256 9.17 4.96 9.04
CA LEU A 256 9.89 5.11 7.79
C LEU A 256 9.24 4.20 6.74
N ILE A 257 8.86 4.74 5.59
CA ILE A 257 8.35 3.96 4.47
C ILE A 257 9.27 4.09 3.25
N VAL A 258 9.58 2.95 2.63
CA VAL A 258 10.33 2.86 1.38
C VAL A 258 9.41 2.34 0.29
N TYR A 259 9.40 3.00 -0.87
CA TYR A 259 8.68 2.54 -2.06
C TYR A 259 9.67 2.10 -3.14
N ASP A 260 9.75 0.81 -3.45
CA ASP A 260 10.70 0.20 -4.40
C ASP A 260 9.96 -0.53 -5.54
N ASP A 261 9.53 0.14 -6.62
CA ASP A 261 9.73 1.56 -6.90
C ASP A 261 8.47 2.23 -7.47
N LEU A 262 8.39 3.55 -7.37
CA LEU A 262 7.22 4.30 -7.87
C LEU A 262 7.19 4.40 -9.39
N THR A 263 8.30 4.15 -10.08
CA THR A 263 8.32 4.07 -11.55
C THR A 263 7.44 2.90 -12.01
N LYS A 264 7.57 1.73 -11.39
CA LYS A 264 6.74 0.55 -11.69
C LYS A 264 5.29 0.74 -11.26
N GLN A 265 5.03 1.47 -10.17
CA GLN A 265 3.66 1.87 -9.82
C GLN A 265 3.01 2.70 -10.95
N ALA A 266 3.74 3.69 -11.47
CA ALA A 266 3.25 4.51 -12.58
C ALA A 266 3.03 3.68 -13.86
N TRP A 267 3.87 2.68 -14.14
CA TRP A 267 3.65 1.76 -15.26
C TRP A 267 2.39 0.91 -15.09
N ALA A 268 2.17 0.38 -13.89
CA ALA A 268 0.95 -0.38 -13.58
C ALA A 268 -0.30 0.50 -13.72
N TYR A 269 -0.25 1.74 -13.22
CA TYR A 269 -1.35 2.69 -13.36
C TYR A 269 -1.60 3.07 -14.83
N ARG A 270 -0.54 3.26 -15.61
CA ARG A 270 -0.64 3.48 -17.06
C ARG A 270 -1.32 2.30 -17.77
N GLN A 271 -0.93 1.07 -17.47
CA GLN A 271 -1.53 -0.12 -18.05
C GLN A 271 -3.04 -0.18 -17.75
N ILE A 272 -3.40 -0.03 -16.48
CA ILE A 272 -4.80 0.02 -16.03
C ILE A 272 -5.59 1.08 -16.79
N SER A 273 -5.04 2.29 -16.87
CA SER A 273 -5.71 3.43 -17.48
C SER A 273 -5.96 3.22 -18.98
N LEU A 274 -5.00 2.63 -19.69
CA LEU A 274 -5.13 2.33 -21.12
C LEU A 274 -6.16 1.22 -21.37
N LEU A 275 -6.19 0.19 -20.53
CA LEU A 275 -7.19 -0.88 -20.61
C LEU A 275 -8.60 -0.36 -20.31
N LEU A 276 -8.74 0.62 -19.40
CA LEU A 276 -9.97 1.37 -19.16
C LEU A 276 -10.30 2.40 -20.26
N ARG A 277 -9.52 2.44 -21.34
CA ARG A 277 -9.68 3.36 -22.49
C ARG A 277 -9.69 4.84 -22.11
N ARG A 278 -9.03 5.22 -21.01
CA ARG A 278 -8.85 6.63 -20.66
C ARG A 278 -7.85 7.27 -21.64
N PRO A 279 -8.10 8.51 -22.12
CA PRO A 279 -7.18 9.20 -23.01
C PRO A 279 -5.78 9.36 -22.38
N PRO A 280 -4.70 8.94 -23.08
CA PRO A 280 -3.34 9.11 -22.59
C PRO A 280 -2.77 10.50 -22.92
N GLY A 281 -1.79 10.93 -22.13
CA GLY A 281 -0.98 12.14 -22.33
C GLY A 281 0.48 11.85 -22.69
N ARG A 282 1.40 12.65 -22.15
CA ARG A 282 2.85 12.52 -22.39
C ARG A 282 3.36 11.13 -21.98
N GLU A 283 4.20 10.52 -22.83
CA GLU A 283 4.75 9.17 -22.63
C GLU A 283 3.68 8.08 -22.37
N ALA A 284 2.47 8.31 -22.90
CA ALA A 284 1.28 7.49 -22.73
C ALA A 284 0.75 7.36 -21.30
N TYR A 285 1.23 8.14 -20.33
CA TYR A 285 0.66 8.17 -18.98
C TYR A 285 -0.70 8.87 -18.96
N PRO A 286 -1.60 8.51 -18.04
CA PRO A 286 -2.85 9.24 -17.86
C PRO A 286 -2.60 10.65 -17.31
N GLY A 287 -3.53 11.57 -17.56
CA GLY A 287 -3.39 12.98 -17.18
C GLY A 287 -3.25 13.22 -15.67
N ASP A 288 -3.69 12.27 -14.85
CA ASP A 288 -3.67 12.31 -13.38
C ASP A 288 -2.51 11.51 -12.76
N VAL A 289 -1.50 11.08 -13.53
CA VAL A 289 -0.31 10.40 -12.98
C VAL A 289 0.47 11.27 -11.98
N PHE A 290 0.38 12.59 -12.08
CA PHE A 290 0.91 13.49 -11.05
C PHE A 290 0.12 13.36 -9.75
N TYR A 291 -1.22 13.37 -9.85
CA TYR A 291 -2.12 13.25 -8.71
C TYR A 291 -1.97 11.91 -7.99
N LEU A 292 -1.69 10.84 -8.73
CA LEU A 292 -1.34 9.52 -8.19
C LEU A 292 -0.23 9.61 -7.13
N HIS A 293 0.91 10.18 -7.50
CA HIS A 293 2.06 10.27 -6.59
C HIS A 293 1.91 11.38 -5.56
N SER A 294 1.26 12.50 -5.90
CA SER A 294 1.09 13.60 -4.95
C SER A 294 0.20 13.20 -3.77
N ARG A 295 -0.96 12.59 -4.03
CA ARG A 295 -1.86 12.12 -2.96
C ARG A 295 -1.27 10.99 -2.12
N LEU A 296 -0.34 10.21 -2.68
CA LEU A 296 0.40 9.19 -1.94
C LEU A 296 1.46 9.83 -1.04
N LEU A 297 2.34 10.64 -1.62
CA LEU A 297 3.50 11.17 -0.92
C LEU A 297 3.13 12.25 0.09
N GLU A 298 2.11 13.07 -0.16
CA GLU A 298 1.63 14.08 0.82
C GLU A 298 1.15 13.47 2.15
N ARG A 299 0.83 12.17 2.18
CA ARG A 299 0.51 11.47 3.44
C ARG A 299 1.74 11.29 4.33
N ALA A 300 2.93 11.24 3.77
CA ALA A 300 4.19 11.25 4.53
C ALA A 300 4.44 12.66 5.08
N SER A 301 4.16 12.81 6.38
CA SER A 301 4.17 14.07 7.09
C SER A 301 4.43 13.85 8.58
N ARG A 302 4.74 14.94 9.28
CA ARG A 302 4.71 15.00 10.74
C ARG A 302 3.47 15.73 11.20
N VAL A 303 2.76 15.14 12.16
CA VAL A 303 1.54 15.70 12.75
C VAL A 303 1.82 16.25 14.15
N ASN A 304 1.10 17.31 14.51
CA ASN A 304 1.21 17.95 15.82
C ASN A 304 0.55 17.09 16.92
N ALA A 305 0.76 17.47 18.18
CA ALA A 305 0.25 16.71 19.32
C ALA A 305 -1.28 16.79 19.47
N ASP A 306 -1.90 17.88 19.00
CA ASP A 306 -3.35 18.08 19.07
C ASP A 306 -4.06 17.08 18.15
N TYR A 307 -3.56 16.92 16.91
CA TYR A 307 -4.03 15.90 15.97
C TYR A 307 -3.95 14.49 16.56
N VAL A 308 -2.81 14.13 17.16
CA VAL A 308 -2.63 12.79 17.76
C VAL A 308 -3.59 12.59 18.94
N SER A 309 -3.78 13.61 19.77
CA SER A 309 -4.73 13.58 20.89
C SER A 309 -6.17 13.40 20.40
N GLU A 310 -6.58 14.15 19.39
CA GLU A 310 -7.92 14.05 18.80
C GLU A 310 -8.14 12.67 18.14
N PHE A 311 -7.20 12.24 17.30
CA PHE A 311 -7.27 10.96 16.60
C PHE A 311 -7.34 9.77 17.56
N THR A 312 -6.54 9.81 18.63
CA THR A 312 -6.51 8.75 19.66
C THR A 312 -7.55 8.93 20.76
N LYS A 313 -8.49 9.89 20.61
CA LYS A 313 -9.55 10.18 21.59
C LYS A 313 -8.98 10.43 23.00
N GLY A 314 -7.83 11.07 23.08
CA GLY A 314 -7.14 11.45 24.30
C GLY A 314 -6.27 10.35 24.93
N GLU A 315 -6.15 9.16 24.32
CA GLU A 315 -5.28 8.08 24.82
C GLU A 315 -3.78 8.45 24.75
N VAL A 316 -3.38 9.21 23.72
CA VAL A 316 -2.01 9.69 23.53
C VAL A 316 -1.99 11.21 23.58
N GLN A 317 -1.33 11.77 24.59
CA GLN A 317 -1.23 13.22 24.78
C GLN A 317 0.23 13.68 24.73
N GLY A 318 0.44 14.89 24.19
CA GLY A 318 1.75 15.55 24.14
C GLY A 318 2.78 14.89 23.22
N LYS A 319 2.38 13.92 22.41
CA LYS A 319 3.26 13.25 21.43
C LYS A 319 2.90 13.63 20.02
N THR A 320 3.93 13.75 19.19
CA THR A 320 3.83 13.97 17.75
C THR A 320 4.15 12.66 17.05
N GLY A 321 3.52 12.39 15.92
CA GLY A 321 3.87 11.23 15.10
C GLY A 321 4.39 11.66 13.74
N SER A 322 5.15 10.79 13.08
CA SER A 322 5.68 11.09 11.76
C SER A 322 5.73 9.86 10.85
N LEU A 323 5.60 10.11 9.55
CA LEU A 323 5.85 9.14 8.50
C LEU A 323 6.86 9.75 7.53
N THR A 324 8.13 9.32 7.60
CA THR A 324 9.17 9.66 6.62
C THR A 324 9.05 8.75 5.41
N ALA A 325 9.13 9.29 4.20
CA ALA A 325 9.08 8.50 2.97
C ALA A 325 10.38 8.59 2.15
N LEU A 326 10.86 7.43 1.70
CA LEU A 326 11.95 7.29 0.75
C LEU A 326 11.41 6.65 -0.55
N PRO A 327 10.79 7.44 -1.44
CA PRO A 327 10.41 6.94 -2.76
C PRO A 327 11.64 6.65 -3.61
N ILE A 328 11.67 5.49 -4.25
CA ILE A 328 12.67 5.15 -5.26
C ILE A 328 12.09 5.43 -6.65
N ILE A 329 12.89 6.08 -7.51
CA ILE A 329 12.60 6.26 -8.94
C ILE A 329 13.75 5.70 -9.76
N GLU A 330 13.41 4.83 -10.71
CA GLU A 330 14.32 4.34 -11.74
C GLU A 330 14.27 5.25 -12.97
N THR A 331 15.42 5.81 -13.35
CA THR A 331 15.62 6.52 -14.62
C THR A 331 16.03 5.56 -15.73
N GLN A 332 15.86 5.99 -16.99
CA GLN A 332 16.33 5.25 -18.17
C GLN A 332 17.48 6.02 -18.80
N GLY A 333 18.69 5.45 -18.81
CA GLY A 333 19.87 6.07 -19.41
C GLY A 333 20.28 7.40 -18.75
N GLY A 334 20.01 7.55 -17.45
CA GLY A 334 20.34 8.74 -16.67
C GLY A 334 19.40 9.93 -16.90
N ASP A 335 18.31 9.76 -17.67
CA ASP A 335 17.39 10.86 -17.95
C ASP A 335 16.50 11.18 -16.74
N VAL A 336 16.91 12.21 -16.00
CA VAL A 336 16.14 12.78 -14.88
C VAL A 336 15.03 13.74 -15.33
N SER A 337 14.98 14.10 -16.61
CA SER A 337 14.01 15.04 -17.19
C SER A 337 12.76 14.37 -17.78
N ALA A 338 12.72 13.03 -17.75
CA ALA A 338 11.55 12.25 -18.12
C ALA A 338 10.33 12.61 -17.23
N PHE A 339 9.13 12.31 -17.72
CA PHE A 339 7.89 12.82 -17.13
C PHE A 339 7.68 12.38 -15.67
N VAL A 340 7.80 11.09 -15.37
CA VAL A 340 7.62 10.57 -14.01
C VAL A 340 8.70 11.05 -13.03
N PRO A 341 10.01 10.97 -13.36
CA PRO A 341 11.07 11.57 -12.54
C PRO A 341 10.81 13.04 -12.18
N THR A 342 10.50 13.88 -13.18
CA THR A 342 10.27 15.31 -12.97
C THR A 342 9.08 15.56 -12.04
N ASN A 343 8.00 14.80 -12.20
CA ASN A 343 6.83 14.92 -11.33
C ASN A 343 7.20 14.62 -9.87
N VAL A 344 7.92 13.53 -9.60
CA VAL A 344 8.26 13.14 -8.23
C VAL A 344 9.27 14.10 -7.61
N ILE A 345 10.24 14.62 -8.38
CA ILE A 345 11.16 15.68 -7.93
C ILE A 345 10.38 16.91 -7.44
N SER A 346 9.27 17.28 -8.08
CA SER A 346 8.46 18.43 -7.67
C SER A 346 7.54 18.18 -6.47
N ILE A 347 7.37 16.92 -6.04
CA ILE A 347 6.50 16.53 -4.93
C ILE A 347 7.30 16.34 -3.62
N THR A 348 8.50 15.78 -3.72
CA THR A 348 9.35 15.48 -2.56
C THR A 348 10.11 16.71 -2.09
#